data_AF-A0A930JQ20-F1
#
_entry.id   AF-A0A930JQ20-F1
#
_cell.length_a   1.000
_cell.length_b   1.000
_cell.length_c   1.000
_cell.angle_alpha   90.00
_cell.angle_beta   90.00
_cell.angle_gamma   90.00
#
_symmetry.space_group_name_H-M   'P 1'
#
loop_
_entity.id
_entity.type
_entity.pdbx_description
1 polymer ?
#
loop_
_entity_poly.entity_id
_entity_poly.type
_entity_poly.pdbx_seq_one_letter_code
_entity_poly.pdbx_strand_id
1 'polypeptide(L)' 'MTQQERFKHLVNFTIDELTTYLIKDFHLDIAEALDIVYSSKTLELLQNKRTGLYDQSPGYVYHLLKKEYKTGQLPQVN' A
#
# COMPACT_ATOMS: atom_id res chain seq x y z
N MET A 1 0.85 -20.00 -12.98
CA MET A 1 0.63 -19.07 -11.85
C MET A 1 -0.72 -19.38 -11.22
N THR A 2 -0.73 -19.80 -9.96
CA THR A 2 -1.96 -20.02 -9.18
C THR A 2 -2.60 -18.68 -8.79
N GLN A 3 -3.87 -18.69 -8.38
CA GLN A 3 -4.53 -17.49 -7.86
C GLN A 3 -3.82 -16.92 -6.62
N GLN A 4 -3.21 -17.79 -5.80
CA GLN A 4 -2.45 -17.37 -4.62
C GLN A 4 -1.12 -16.70 -5.00
N GLU A 5 -0.42 -17.21 -6.02
CA GLU A 5 0.81 -16.60 -6.52
C GLU A 5 0.54 -15.24 -7.15
N ARG A 6 -0.53 -15.12 -7.96
CA ARG A 6 -0.95 -13.83 -8.54
C ARG A 6 -1.22 -12.80 -7.45
N PHE A 7 -1.96 -13.20 -6.41
CA PHE A 7 -2.27 -12.32 -5.29
C PHE A 7 -1.00 -11.81 -4.58
N LYS A 8 -0.07 -12.72 -4.23
CA LYS A 8 1.20 -12.33 -3.60
C LYS A 8 2.00 -11.39 -4.49
N HIS A 9 2.07 -11.66 -5.79
CA HIS A 9 2.76 -10.81 -6.75
C HIS A 9 2.18 -9.39 -6.80
N LEU A 10 0.86 -9.26 -6.88
CA LEU A 10 0.19 -7.94 -6.94
C LEU A 10 0.38 -7.14 -5.64
N VAL A 11 0.29 -7.79 -4.49
CA VAL A 11 0.54 -7.15 -3.19
C VAL A 11 1.99 -6.66 -3.11
N ASN A 12 2.96 -7.52 -3.44
CA ASN A 12 4.39 -7.14 -3.39
C ASN A 12 4.72 -6.01 -4.36
N PHE A 13 4.22 -6.10 -5.61
CA PHE A 13 4.38 -5.03 -6.60
C PHE A 13 3.79 -3.71 -6.10
N THR A 14 2.62 -3.76 -5.45
CA THR A 14 2.02 -2.56 -4.86
C THR A 14 2.90 -2.00 -3.74
N ILE A 15 3.43 -2.82 -2.84
CA ILE A 15 4.33 -2.38 -1.76
C ILE A 15 5.56 -1.65 -2.31
N ASP A 16 6.18 -2.17 -3.37
CA ASP A 16 7.35 -1.55 -4.01
C ASP A 16 7.01 -0.15 -4.56
N GLU A 17 5.84 -0.01 -5.19
CA GLU A 17 5.35 1.27 -5.70
C GLU A 17 4.98 2.24 -4.57
N LEU A 18 4.29 1.79 -3.51
CA LEU A 18 3.97 2.61 -2.34
C LEU A 18 5.24 3.19 -1.70
N THR A 19 6.26 2.34 -1.53
CA THR A 19 7.57 2.72 -1.00
C THR A 19 8.22 3.79 -1.88
N THR A 20 8.21 3.57 -3.20
CA THR A 20 8.75 4.52 -4.19
C THR A 20 8.04 5.87 -4.14
N TYR A 21 6.72 5.89 -4.00
CA TYR A 21 5.96 7.14 -3.89
C TYR A 21 6.23 7.88 -2.58
N LEU A 22 6.35 7.18 -1.45
CA LEU A 22 6.71 7.80 -0.17
C LEU A 22 8.08 8.48 -0.23
N ILE A 23 9.08 7.78 -0.77
CA ILE A 23 10.44 8.33 -0.96
C ILE A 23 10.38 9.61 -1.80
N LYS A 24 9.66 9.59 -2.93
CA LYS A 24 9.56 10.74 -3.85
C LYS A 24 8.81 11.93 -3.25
N ASP A 25 7.68 11.69 -2.60
CA ASP A 25 6.77 12.74 -2.15
C ASP A 25 7.17 13.36 -0.80
N PHE A 26 7.89 12.60 0.04
CA PHE A 26 8.25 13.02 1.39
C PHE A 26 9.76 13.02 1.67
N HIS A 27 10.59 12.69 0.67
CA HIS A 27 12.06 12.64 0.79
C HIS A 27 12.56 11.72 1.90
N LEU A 28 11.82 10.65 2.17
CA LEU A 28 12.16 9.62 3.14
C LEU A 28 13.26 8.71 2.61
N ASP A 29 14.04 8.12 3.50
CA ASP A 29 14.85 6.98 3.11
C ASP A 29 13.99 5.72 2.91
N ILE A 30 14.60 4.66 2.35
CA ILE A 30 13.88 3.43 2.05
C ILE A 30 13.39 2.71 3.32
N ALA A 31 14.14 2.80 4.43
CA ALA A 31 13.78 2.13 5.66
C ALA A 31 12.58 2.81 6.32
N GLU A 32 12.56 4.14 6.37
CA GLU A 32 11.44 4.96 6.84
C GLU A 32 10.19 4.72 5.98
N ALA A 33 10.34 4.71 4.65
CA ALA A 33 9.21 4.47 3.75
C ALA A 33 8.62 3.06 3.93
N LEU A 34 9.47 2.03 4.07
CA LEU A 34 9.00 0.66 4.35
C LEU A 34 8.34 0.57 5.73
N ASP A 35 8.88 1.22 6.75
CA ASP A 35 8.28 1.23 8.09
C ASP A 35 6.87 1.81 8.07
N ILE A 36 6.65 2.91 7.33
CA ILE A 36 5.31 3.48 7.13
C ILE A 36 4.39 2.51 6.37
N VAL A 37 4.86 1.86 5.31
CA VAL A 37 4.03 0.89 4.56
C VAL A 37 3.64 -0.30 5.45
N TYR A 38 4.60 -0.90 6.15
CA TYR A 38 4.37 -2.10 6.96
C TYR A 38 3.57 -1.86 8.25
N SER A 39 3.58 -0.62 8.76
CA SER A 39 2.76 -0.22 9.92
C SER A 39 1.36 0.28 9.53
N SER A 40 1.05 0.41 8.23
CA SER A 40 -0.20 1.02 7.77
C SER A 40 -1.40 0.07 7.80
N LYS A 41 -2.56 0.63 8.15
CA LYS A 41 -3.86 -0.01 7.94
C LYS A 41 -4.14 -0.22 6.46
N THR A 42 -3.63 0.66 5.60
CA THR A 42 -3.74 0.51 4.14
C THR A 42 -3.14 -0.82 3.67
N LEU A 43 -1.98 -1.22 4.19
CA LEU A 43 -1.39 -2.52 3.86
C LEU A 43 -2.22 -3.69 4.38
N GLU A 44 -2.77 -3.60 5.60
CA GLU A 44 -3.67 -4.64 6.13
C GLU A 44 -4.89 -4.84 5.21
N LEU A 45 -5.48 -3.76 4.71
CA LEU A 45 -6.61 -3.82 3.76
C LEU A 45 -6.18 -4.38 2.40
N LEU A 46 -4.98 -4.03 1.92
CA LEU A 46 -4.40 -4.54 0.68
C LEU A 46 -4.19 -6.06 0.74
N GLN A 47 -3.76 -6.57 1.89
CA GLN A 47 -3.55 -7.99 2.13
C GLN A 47 -4.84 -8.78 2.38
N ASN A 48 -5.96 -8.08 2.61
CA ASN A 48 -7.27 -8.72 2.76
C ASN A 48 -7.97 -8.86 1.41
N LYS A 49 -7.97 -10.07 0.84
CA LYS A 49 -8.63 -10.37 -0.45
C LYS A 49 -10.09 -9.92 -0.54
N ARG A 50 -10.82 -9.85 0.58
CA ARG A 50 -12.24 -9.47 0.60
C ARG A 50 -12.47 -7.99 0.28
N THR A 51 -11.45 -7.15 0.44
CA THR A 51 -11.55 -5.71 0.13
C THR A 51 -11.43 -5.44 -1.37
N GLY A 52 -10.91 -6.39 -2.14
CA GLY A 52 -10.60 -6.20 -3.57
C GLY A 52 -9.46 -5.19 -3.84
N LEU A 53 -8.82 -4.65 -2.79
CA LEU A 53 -7.87 -3.55 -2.94
C LEU A 53 -6.61 -3.96 -3.72
N TYR A 54 -6.21 -5.24 -3.67
CA TYR A 54 -5.06 -5.77 -4.41
C TYR A 54 -5.24 -5.81 -5.93
N ASP A 55 -6.48 -5.68 -6.43
CA ASP A 55 -6.77 -5.57 -7.85
C ASP A 55 -6.83 -4.10 -8.32
N GLN A 56 -6.70 -3.13 -7.40
CA GLN A 56 -6.63 -1.69 -7.73
C GLN A 56 -5.21 -1.28 -8.13
N SER A 57 -5.10 -0.10 -8.76
CA SER A 57 -3.79 0.44 -9.13
C SER A 57 -2.98 0.86 -7.89
N PRO A 58 -1.64 0.74 -7.91
CA PRO A 58 -0.80 1.20 -6.81
C PRO A 58 -1.00 2.68 -6.47
N GLY A 59 -1.30 3.53 -7.45
CA GLY A 59 -1.61 4.94 -7.22
C GLY A 59 -2.88 5.17 -6.38
N TYR A 60 -3.91 4.34 -6.55
CA TYR A 60 -5.10 4.40 -5.69
C TYR A 60 -4.79 3.95 -4.27
N VAL A 61 -4.05 2.85 -4.12
CA VAL A 61 -3.62 2.37 -2.80
C VAL A 61 -2.73 3.42 -2.11
N TYR A 62 -1.88 4.10 -2.88
CA TYR A 62 -1.05 5.19 -2.38
C TYR A 62 -1.85 6.40 -1.94
N HIS A 63 -2.93 6.74 -2.63
CA HIS A 63 -3.83 7.81 -2.18
C HIS A 63 -4.36 7.53 -0.77
N LEU A 64 -4.75 6.28 -0.48
CA LEU A 64 -5.20 5.84 0.84
C LEU A 64 -4.06 5.92 1.87
N LEU A 65 -2.89 5.34 1.55
CA LEU A 65 -1.73 5.36 2.44
C LEU A 65 -1.27 6.79 2.75
N LYS A 66 -1.20 7.66 1.73
CA LYS A 66 -0.79 9.05 1.87
C LYS A 66 -1.74 9.84 2.75
N LYS A 67 -3.05 9.58 2.65
CA LYS A 67 -4.06 10.18 3.53
C LYS A 67 -3.87 9.69 4.96
N GLU A 68 -3.73 8.38 5.14
CA GLU A 68 -3.47 7.77 6.44
C GLU A 68 -2.23 8.37 7.10
N TYR A 69 -1.09 8.39 6.39
CA TYR A 69 0.16 8.96 6.87
C TYR A 69 0.06 10.45 7.23
N LYS A 70 -0.63 11.26 6.40
CA LYS A 70 -0.74 12.71 6.63
C LYS A 70 -1.70 13.09 7.76
N THR A 71 -2.71 12.25 8.04
CA THR A 71 -3.85 12.66 8.88
C THR A 71 -4.10 11.74 10.07
N GLY A 72 -3.48 10.56 10.10
CA GLY A 72 -3.81 9.48 11.04
C GLY A 72 -5.20 8.87 10.84
N GLN A 73 -5.96 9.30 9.82
CA GLN A 73 -7.29 8.78 9.55
C GLN A 73 -7.23 7.43 8.86
N LEU A 74 -8.10 6.51 9.27
CA LEU A 74 -8.18 5.20 8.66
C LEU A 74 -8.61 5.28 7.19
N PRO A 75 -7.99 4.47 6.31
CA PRO A 75 -8.38 4.38 4.91
C PRO A 75 -9.80 3.83 4.79
N GLN A 76 -10.58 4.43 3.90
CA GLN A 76 -11.92 3.96 3.55
C GLN A 76 -11.85 3.32 2.17
N VAL A 77 -12.22 2.05 2.09
CA VAL A 77 -12.35 1.31 0.83
C VAL A 77 -13.83 1.30 0.45
N ASN A 78 -14.14 1.64 -0.80
CA ASN A 78 -15.50 1.58 -1.33
C ASN A 78 -15.90 0.14 -1.66
#